data_AF-G5QZP3-F1
#
_entry.id   AF-G5QZP3-F1
#
_cell.length_a   1.000
_cell.length_b   1.000
_cell.length_c   1.000
_cell.angle_alpha   90.00
_cell.angle_beta   90.00
_cell.angle_gamma   90.00
#
_symmetry.space_group_name_H-M   'P 1'
#
loop_
_entity.id
_entity.type
_entity.pdbx_description
1 polymer ?
#
loop_
_entity_poly.entity_id
_entity_poly.type
_entity_poly.pdbx_seq_one_letter_code
_entity_poly.pdbx_strand_id
1 'polypeptide(L)'
;AAMIGLMAPLGVSISTIMMICVPATLIGVAMGAIATFNKGKELKDDPEYQRRLAEGLIKPAQKESKNTVVTSRAKLSVALFLTSAIVIVLLGLIPALRPMVETAKGLQPLSMSAAIQITMLSFACLIVLLCRPQVDQIISGTVFRAGALAIVCAFGLAWMSETFVNGHIALIKAEVQTLLQQHTWLIAIMMFFVSAMVSSQAATTLILLPLGLALGLPAYALIGSWPAVNG
;
A
#
# COMPACT_ATOMS: atom_id res chain seq x y z
N ALA A 1 3.00 -3.02 -2.35
CA ALA A 1 4.16 -3.08 -3.26
C ALA A 1 5.48 -3.07 -2.49
N ALA A 2 5.77 -2.05 -1.68
CA ALA A 2 7.03 -1.92 -0.91
C ALA A 2 7.37 -3.15 -0.06
N MET A 3 6.42 -3.64 0.76
CA MET A 3 6.60 -4.85 1.58
C MET A 3 6.96 -6.09 0.75
N ILE A 4 6.27 -6.33 -0.36
CA ILE A 4 6.56 -7.47 -1.25
C ILE A 4 7.97 -7.37 -1.83
N GLY A 5 8.38 -6.17 -2.26
CA GLY A 5 9.72 -5.92 -2.78
C GLY A 5 10.83 -6.18 -1.74
N LEU A 6 10.62 -5.74 -0.50
CA LEU A 6 11.59 -5.91 0.60
C LEU A 6 11.66 -7.35 1.11
N MET A 7 10.56 -8.10 1.06
CA MET A 7 10.50 -9.47 1.58
C MET A 7 10.84 -10.54 0.52
N ALA A 8 10.72 -10.22 -0.77
CA ALA A 8 11.03 -11.16 -1.86
C ALA A 8 12.49 -11.71 -1.82
N PRO A 9 13.54 -10.90 -1.55
CA PRO A 9 14.90 -11.42 -1.41
C PRO A 9 15.08 -12.42 -0.27
N LEU A 10 14.20 -12.36 0.74
CA LEU A 10 14.19 -13.24 1.91
C LEU A 10 13.40 -14.54 1.67
N GLY A 11 12.91 -14.76 0.44
CA GLY A 11 12.14 -15.96 0.07
C GLY A 11 10.70 -15.95 0.58
N VAL A 12 10.23 -14.84 1.15
CA VAL A 12 8.85 -14.71 1.61
C VAL A 12 7.94 -14.52 0.40
N SER A 13 6.98 -15.43 0.27
CA SER A 13 6.00 -15.38 -0.80
C SER A 13 4.92 -14.33 -0.54
N ILE A 14 4.31 -13.82 -1.62
CA ILE A 14 3.18 -12.90 -1.53
C ILE A 14 1.98 -13.55 -0.82
N SER A 15 1.77 -14.87 -0.98
CA SER A 15 0.68 -15.58 -0.32
C SER A 15 0.85 -15.57 1.19
N THR A 16 2.07 -15.74 1.71
CA THR A 16 2.36 -15.62 3.15
C THR A 16 2.01 -14.23 3.68
N ILE A 17 2.39 -13.17 2.96
CA ILE A 17 2.08 -11.79 3.36
C ILE A 17 0.56 -11.59 3.39
N MET A 18 -0.15 -12.02 2.35
CA MET A 18 -1.61 -11.87 2.25
C MET A 18 -2.34 -12.65 3.34
N MET A 19 -1.89 -13.87 3.66
CA MET A 19 -2.48 -14.72 4.69
C MET A 19 -2.40 -14.11 6.09
N ILE A 20 -1.39 -13.27 6.35
CA ILE A 20 -1.24 -12.55 7.63
C ILE A 20 -1.98 -11.21 7.58
N CYS A 21 -1.74 -10.41 6.54
CA CYS A 21 -2.21 -9.02 6.51
C CYS A 21 -3.71 -8.89 6.24
N VAL A 22 -4.32 -9.76 5.42
CA VAL A 22 -5.76 -9.66 5.13
C VAL A 22 -6.60 -9.93 6.38
N PRO A 23 -6.41 -11.03 7.14
CA PRO A 23 -7.14 -11.22 8.38
C PRO A 23 -6.86 -10.11 9.41
N ALA A 24 -5.60 -9.72 9.58
CA ALA A 24 -5.23 -8.68 10.55
C ALA A 24 -5.89 -7.33 10.25
N THR A 25 -5.93 -6.92 8.98
CA THR A 25 -6.58 -5.66 8.56
C THR A 25 -8.10 -5.74 8.71
N LEU A 26 -8.74 -6.87 8.37
CA LEU A 26 -10.18 -7.05 8.58
C LEU A 26 -10.56 -6.97 10.05
N ILE A 27 -9.79 -7.63 10.93
CA ILE A 27 -9.98 -7.54 12.38
C ILE A 27 -9.78 -6.10 12.86
N GLY A 28 -8.72 -5.43 12.41
CA GLY A 28 -8.43 -4.03 12.77
C GLY A 28 -9.56 -3.08 12.35
N VAL A 29 -10.09 -3.23 11.13
CA VAL A 29 -11.22 -2.44 10.64
C VAL A 29 -12.49 -2.72 11.46
N ALA A 30 -12.78 -3.98 11.76
CA ALA A 30 -13.94 -4.34 12.58
C ALA A 30 -13.84 -3.76 14.01
N MET A 31 -12.68 -3.89 14.65
CA MET A 31 -12.43 -3.33 15.97
C MET A 31 -12.48 -1.80 15.97
N GLY A 32 -11.92 -1.15 14.94
CA GLY A 32 -12.01 0.30 14.76
C GLY A 32 -13.45 0.76 14.58
N ALA A 33 -14.23 0.07 13.73
CA ALA A 33 -15.64 0.35 13.51
C ALA A 33 -16.44 0.23 14.82
N ILE A 34 -16.23 -0.83 15.61
CA ILE A 34 -16.87 -1.02 16.93
C ILE A 34 -16.47 0.11 17.89
N ALA A 35 -15.19 0.48 17.94
CA ALA A 35 -14.70 1.53 18.82
C ALA A 35 -15.30 2.92 18.50
N THR A 36 -15.66 3.16 17.23
CA THR A 36 -16.27 4.42 16.79
C THR A 36 -17.78 4.36 16.61
N PHE A 37 -18.41 3.17 16.73
CA PHE A 37 -19.79 2.93 16.32
C PHE A 37 -20.80 3.88 16.99
N ASN A 38 -20.55 4.25 18.24
CA ASN A 38 -21.38 5.18 19.02
C ASN A 38 -20.67 6.51 19.34
N LYS A 39 -19.63 6.87 18.57
CA LYS A 39 -18.85 8.08 18.84
C LYS A 39 -19.41 9.26 18.03
N GLY A 40 -20.04 10.20 18.74
CA GLY A 40 -20.62 11.42 18.15
C GLY A 40 -22.14 11.35 18.01
N LYS A 41 -22.73 12.45 17.54
CA LYS A 41 -24.17 12.51 17.22
C LYS A 41 -24.39 12.05 15.78
N GLU A 42 -25.52 11.41 15.51
CA GLU A 42 -25.91 11.20 14.11
C GLU A 42 -26.07 12.56 13.43
N LEU A 43 -25.75 12.65 12.14
CA LEU A 43 -25.83 13.89 11.35
C LEU A 43 -27.21 14.57 11.44
N LYS A 44 -28.28 13.78 11.62
CA LYS A 44 -29.65 14.29 11.80
C LYS A 44 -29.85 15.03 13.13
N ASP A 45 -29.09 14.67 14.16
CA ASP A 45 -29.19 15.17 15.54
C ASP A 45 -28.04 16.14 15.90
N ASP A 46 -27.08 16.35 14.99
CA ASP A 46 -25.95 17.27 15.19
C ASP A 46 -26.37 18.73 14.87
N PRO A 47 -26.45 19.61 15.90
CA PRO A 47 -26.90 20.99 15.70
C PRO A 47 -25.95 21.83 14.84
N GLU A 48 -24.64 21.55 14.84
CA GLU A 48 -23.68 22.28 14.00
C GLU A 48 -23.80 21.85 12.54
N TYR A 49 -24.04 20.55 12.29
CA TYR A 49 -24.34 20.07 10.94
C TYR A 49 -25.65 20.67 10.40
N GLN A 50 -26.73 20.67 11.19
CA GLN A 50 -28.02 21.24 10.80
C GLN A 50 -27.91 22.75 10.56
N ARG A 51 -27.16 23.48 11.39
CA ARG A 51 -26.86 24.90 11.19
C ARG A 51 -26.14 25.12 9.86
N ARG A 52 -25.06 24.38 9.59
CA ARG A 52 -24.29 24.51 8.33
C ARG A 52 -25.10 24.10 7.10
N LEU A 53 -26.03 23.15 7.24
CA LEU A 53 -26.94 22.74 6.17
C LEU A 53 -27.99 23.84 5.90
N ALA A 54 -28.58 24.43 6.95
CA ALA A 54 -29.53 25.53 6.85
C ALA A 54 -28.90 26.83 6.31
N GLU A 55 -27.65 27.11 6.69
CA GLU A 55 -26.84 28.21 6.16
C GLU A 55 -26.31 27.94 4.74
N GLY A 56 -26.52 26.74 4.18
CA GLY A 56 -26.08 26.38 2.83
C GLY A 56 -24.58 26.16 2.68
N LEU A 57 -23.83 26.10 3.79
CA LEU A 57 -22.38 25.86 3.82
C LEU A 57 -22.03 24.40 3.50
N ILE A 58 -22.98 23.48 3.72
CA ILE A 58 -22.87 22.07 3.36
C ILE A 58 -24.00 21.76 2.39
N LYS A 59 -23.65 21.29 1.18
CA LYS A 59 -24.66 20.75 0.27
C LYS A 59 -25.20 19.45 0.89
N PRO A 60 -26.54 19.23 0.93
CA PRO A 60 -27.07 17.92 1.30
C PRO A 60 -26.36 16.88 0.44
N ALA A 61 -26.12 15.69 0.99
CA ALA A 61 -25.61 14.56 0.22
C ALA A 61 -26.61 14.25 -0.90
N GLN A 62 -26.55 15.02 -1.98
CA GLN A 62 -27.18 14.70 -3.23
C GLN A 62 -26.58 13.34 -3.56
N LYS A 63 -27.44 12.33 -3.69
CA LYS A 63 -27.17 11.30 -4.67
C LYS A 63 -26.93 12.08 -5.96
N GLU A 64 -25.68 12.45 -6.24
CA GLU A 64 -25.25 12.76 -7.58
C GLU A 64 -25.44 11.44 -8.34
N SER A 65 -26.67 11.11 -8.70
CA SER A 65 -26.90 10.54 -10.02
C SER A 65 -26.57 11.67 -10.99
N LYS A 66 -25.28 12.03 -11.09
CA LYS A 66 -24.81 12.42 -12.39
C LYS A 66 -25.23 11.25 -13.26
N ASN A 67 -26.15 11.50 -14.19
CA ASN A 67 -26.40 10.61 -15.31
C ASN A 67 -25.10 10.60 -16.15
N THR A 68 -24.00 10.13 -15.57
CA THR A 68 -22.75 9.85 -16.25
C THR A 68 -23.10 8.71 -17.19
N VAL A 69 -23.36 9.06 -18.44
CA VAL A 69 -23.61 8.08 -19.49
C VAL A 69 -22.35 7.21 -19.57
N VAL A 70 -22.45 6.01 -19.02
CA VAL A 70 -21.33 5.07 -18.97
C VAL A 70 -21.09 4.58 -20.39
N THR A 71 -20.04 5.11 -21.02
CA THR A 71 -19.66 4.72 -22.38
C THR A 71 -19.17 3.26 -22.41
N SER A 72 -19.34 2.58 -23.54
CA SER A 72 -18.82 1.21 -23.71
C SER A 72 -17.30 1.13 -23.50
N ARG A 73 -16.57 2.20 -23.84
CA ARG A 73 -15.12 2.32 -23.59
C ARG A 73 -14.79 2.42 -22.10
N ALA A 74 -15.61 3.10 -21.30
CA ALA A 74 -15.44 3.12 -19.85
C ALA A 74 -15.61 1.71 -19.26
N LYS A 75 -16.62 0.96 -19.69
CA LYS A 75 -16.83 -0.45 -19.27
C LYS A 75 -15.64 -1.33 -19.66
N LEU A 76 -15.13 -1.18 -20.89
CA LEU A 76 -13.97 -1.91 -21.37
C LEU A 76 -12.71 -1.60 -20.53
N SER A 77 -12.48 -0.32 -20.20
CA SER A 77 -11.35 0.08 -19.35
C SER A 77 -11.41 -0.57 -17.97
N VAL A 78 -12.60 -0.62 -17.36
CA VAL A 78 -12.80 -1.28 -16.07
C VAL A 78 -12.60 -2.78 -16.18
N ALA A 79 -13.12 -3.41 -17.24
CA ALA A 79 -12.91 -4.84 -17.50
C ALA A 79 -11.42 -5.17 -17.61
N LEU A 80 -10.66 -4.44 -18.42
CA LEU A 80 -9.21 -4.62 -18.56
C LEU A 80 -8.47 -4.42 -17.24
N PHE A 81 -8.85 -3.41 -16.45
CA PHE A 81 -8.27 -3.18 -15.12
C PHE A 81 -8.52 -4.36 -14.17
N LEU A 82 -9.76 -4.87 -14.11
CA LEU A 82 -10.10 -6.01 -13.27
C LEU A 82 -9.41 -7.29 -13.75
N THR A 83 -9.31 -7.51 -15.06
CA THR A 83 -8.55 -8.63 -15.62
C THR A 83 -7.09 -8.55 -15.21
N SER A 84 -6.46 -7.38 -15.27
CA SER A 84 -5.08 -7.16 -14.80
C SER A 84 -4.92 -7.56 -13.32
N ALA A 85 -5.85 -7.14 -12.46
CA ALA A 85 -5.82 -7.50 -11.04
C ALA A 85 -5.92 -9.01 -10.82
N ILE A 86 -6.83 -9.70 -11.55
CA ILE A 86 -6.97 -11.16 -11.48
C ILE A 86 -5.68 -11.84 -11.95
N VAL A 87 -5.10 -11.42 -13.07
CA VAL A 87 -3.83 -11.97 -13.58
C VAL A 87 -2.71 -11.82 -12.55
N ILE A 88 -2.58 -10.66 -11.92
CA ILE A 88 -1.59 -10.42 -10.86
C ILE A 88 -1.78 -11.36 -9.68
N VAL A 89 -3.02 -11.55 -9.23
CA VAL A 89 -3.33 -12.47 -8.13
C VAL A 89 -2.98 -13.91 -8.53
N LEU A 90 -3.33 -14.35 -9.73
CA LEU A 90 -3.00 -15.70 -10.22
C LEU A 90 -1.49 -15.93 -10.32
N LEU A 91 -0.72 -14.97 -10.86
CA LEU A 91 0.75 -15.05 -10.92
C LEU A 91 1.38 -15.09 -9.52
N GLY A 92 0.73 -14.45 -8.53
CA GLY A 92 1.16 -14.46 -7.13
C GLY A 92 0.85 -15.76 -6.40
N LEU A 93 -0.32 -16.35 -6.65
CA LEU A 93 -0.76 -17.59 -6.00
C LEU A 93 -0.11 -18.84 -6.61
N ILE A 94 0.18 -18.82 -7.91
CA ILE A 94 0.70 -19.98 -8.65
C ILE A 94 2.06 -19.61 -9.27
N PRO A 95 3.17 -19.84 -8.56
CA PRO A 95 4.52 -19.55 -9.07
C PRO A 95 4.84 -20.15 -10.44
N ALA A 96 4.26 -21.30 -10.77
CA ALA A 96 4.45 -21.99 -12.04
C ALA A 96 3.92 -21.22 -13.27
N LEU A 97 3.01 -20.25 -13.08
CA LEU A 97 2.54 -19.39 -14.17
C LEU A 97 3.54 -18.30 -14.55
N ARG A 98 4.56 -18.06 -13.70
CA ARG A 98 5.58 -17.05 -13.98
C ARG A 98 6.66 -17.66 -14.89
N PRO A 99 7.06 -16.95 -15.96
CA PRO A 99 8.09 -17.45 -16.86
C PRO A 99 9.41 -17.64 -16.11
N MET A 100 10.14 -18.68 -16.47
CA MET A 100 11.48 -18.94 -15.93
C MET A 100 12.48 -17.97 -16.58
N VAL A 101 13.29 -17.32 -15.75
CA VAL A 101 14.34 -16.41 -16.17
C VAL A 101 15.67 -16.84 -15.58
N GLU A 102 16.74 -16.67 -16.34
CA GLU A 102 18.09 -16.86 -15.81
C GLU A 102 18.41 -15.75 -14.82
N THR A 103 18.82 -16.15 -13.62
CA THR A 103 19.27 -15.26 -12.57
C THR A 103 20.65 -15.68 -12.08
N ALA A 104 21.30 -14.83 -11.28
CA ALA A 104 22.56 -15.18 -10.62
C ALA A 104 22.48 -16.45 -9.74
N LYS A 105 21.27 -16.92 -9.40
CA LYS A 105 21.00 -18.13 -8.63
C LYS A 105 20.48 -19.30 -9.51
N GLY A 106 20.64 -19.21 -10.83
CA GLY A 106 20.14 -20.18 -11.81
C GLY A 106 18.76 -19.84 -12.36
N LEU A 107 18.12 -20.83 -12.98
CA LEU A 107 16.79 -20.70 -13.57
C LEU A 107 15.74 -20.55 -12.46
N GLN A 108 15.09 -19.40 -12.36
CA GLN A 108 14.11 -19.10 -11.33
C GLN A 108 12.86 -18.45 -11.94
N PRO A 109 11.67 -18.64 -11.36
CA PRO A 109 10.48 -17.92 -11.80
C PRO A 109 10.68 -16.41 -11.69
N LEU A 110 10.18 -15.66 -12.67
CA LEU A 110 10.23 -14.20 -12.70
C LEU A 110 9.78 -13.61 -11.34
N SER A 111 10.52 -12.62 -10.83
CA SER A 111 10.21 -12.02 -9.53
C SER A 111 8.80 -11.43 -9.50
N MET A 112 8.14 -11.48 -8.33
CA MET A 112 6.79 -10.91 -8.19
C MET A 112 6.76 -9.42 -8.50
N SER A 113 7.81 -8.68 -8.15
CA SER A 113 7.92 -7.25 -8.47
C SER A 113 7.88 -7.01 -9.98
N ALA A 114 8.72 -7.74 -10.74
CA ALA A 114 8.77 -7.62 -12.19
C ALA A 114 7.47 -8.09 -12.86
N ALA A 115 6.89 -9.21 -12.39
CA ALA A 115 5.63 -9.73 -12.90
C ALA A 115 4.48 -8.72 -12.75
N ILE A 116 4.38 -8.05 -11.60
CA ILE A 116 3.39 -7.00 -11.35
C ILE A 116 3.62 -5.82 -12.30
N GLN A 117 4.85 -5.32 -12.39
CA GLN A 117 5.18 -4.16 -13.23
C GLN A 117 4.87 -4.41 -14.71
N ILE A 118 5.31 -5.55 -15.25
CA ILE A 118 5.06 -5.93 -16.64
C ILE A 118 3.56 -6.03 -16.91
N THR A 119 2.81 -6.69 -16.02
CA THR A 119 1.36 -6.86 -16.18
C THR A 119 0.64 -5.51 -16.11
N MET A 120 0.96 -4.67 -15.12
CA MET A 120 0.34 -3.35 -14.96
C MET A 120 0.61 -2.45 -16.16
N LEU A 121 1.86 -2.37 -16.64
CA LEU A 121 2.22 -1.54 -17.80
C LEU A 121 1.59 -2.06 -19.09
N SER A 122 1.53 -3.38 -19.27
CA SER A 122 0.89 -3.99 -20.45
C SER A 122 -0.60 -3.68 -20.51
N PHE A 123 -1.32 -3.87 -19.40
CA PHE A 123 -2.75 -3.54 -19.36
C PHE A 123 -3.01 -2.03 -19.43
N ALA A 124 -2.16 -1.18 -18.84
CA ALA A 124 -2.23 0.26 -19.01
C ALA A 124 -2.09 0.66 -20.48
N CYS A 125 -1.14 0.04 -21.20
CA CYS A 125 -0.97 0.22 -22.64
C CYS A 125 -2.23 -0.20 -23.42
N LEU A 126 -2.79 -1.37 -23.13
CA LEU A 126 -4.03 -1.85 -23.75
C LEU A 126 -5.21 -0.91 -23.50
N ILE A 127 -5.36 -0.38 -22.28
CA ILE A 127 -6.41 0.60 -21.95
C ILE A 127 -6.24 1.86 -22.80
N VAL A 128 -5.02 2.39 -22.93
CA VAL A 128 -4.77 3.59 -23.75
C VAL A 128 -5.07 3.33 -25.22
N LEU A 129 -4.64 2.18 -25.77
CA LEU A 129 -4.83 1.83 -27.18
C LEU A 129 -6.30 1.56 -27.54
N LEU A 130 -7.01 0.80 -26.71
CA LEU A 130 -8.37 0.32 -27.00
C LEU A 130 -9.46 1.31 -26.54
N CYS A 131 -9.28 1.95 -25.39
CA CYS A 131 -10.27 2.89 -24.84
C CYS A 131 -10.02 4.33 -25.31
N ARG A 132 -8.84 4.64 -25.85
CA ARG A 132 -8.44 5.97 -26.35
C ARG A 132 -8.88 7.13 -25.44
N PRO A 133 -8.49 7.11 -24.15
CA PRO A 133 -8.73 8.24 -23.26
C PRO A 133 -7.95 9.48 -23.73
N GLN A 134 -8.38 10.67 -23.31
CA GLN A 134 -7.59 11.88 -23.52
C GLN A 134 -6.36 11.84 -22.61
N VAL A 135 -5.17 11.68 -23.20
CA VAL A 135 -3.91 11.46 -22.46
C VAL A 135 -3.59 12.66 -21.55
N ASP A 136 -3.87 13.88 -21.98
CA ASP A 136 -3.64 15.08 -21.19
C ASP A 136 -4.41 15.04 -19.87
N GLN A 137 -5.65 14.54 -19.89
CA GLN A 137 -6.47 14.39 -18.68
C GLN A 137 -5.90 13.36 -17.69
N ILE A 138 -5.17 12.35 -18.19
CA ILE A 138 -4.50 11.37 -17.34
C ILE A 138 -3.37 12.07 -16.59
N ILE A 139 -2.51 12.81 -17.30
CA ILE A 139 -1.32 13.45 -16.73
C ILE A 139 -1.70 14.63 -15.81
N SER A 140 -2.71 15.41 -16.18
CA SER A 140 -3.22 16.51 -15.35
C SER A 140 -4.11 16.01 -14.21
N GLY A 141 -4.49 14.74 -14.23
CA GLY A 141 -5.35 14.12 -13.24
C GLY A 141 -4.72 14.14 -11.85
N THR A 142 -5.55 14.40 -10.84
CA THR A 142 -5.12 14.44 -9.43
C THR A 142 -4.46 13.13 -9.00
N VAL A 143 -4.98 11.99 -9.48
CA VAL A 143 -4.43 10.66 -9.19
C VAL A 143 -3.02 10.49 -9.76
N PHE A 144 -2.78 10.89 -11.02
CA PHE A 144 -1.46 10.76 -11.63
C PHE A 144 -0.44 11.70 -10.97
N ARG A 145 -0.80 12.96 -10.74
CA ARG A 145 0.06 13.92 -10.05
C ARG A 145 0.41 13.47 -8.63
N ALA A 146 -0.59 13.01 -7.87
CA ALA A 146 -0.37 12.45 -6.55
C ALA A 146 0.52 11.20 -6.60
N GLY A 147 0.31 10.32 -7.60
CA GLY A 147 1.14 9.14 -7.82
C GLY A 147 2.60 9.49 -8.16
N ALA A 148 2.83 10.44 -9.06
CA ALA A 148 4.16 10.88 -9.45
C ALA A 148 4.92 11.51 -8.27
N LEU A 149 4.25 12.38 -7.50
CA LEU A 149 4.80 12.93 -6.27
C LEU A 149 5.14 11.82 -5.27
N ALA A 150 4.24 10.85 -5.07
CA ALA A 150 4.45 9.74 -4.16
C ALA A 150 5.66 8.88 -4.56
N ILE A 151 5.91 8.67 -5.86
CA ILE A 151 7.11 7.96 -6.35
C ILE A 151 8.38 8.71 -5.96
N VAL A 152 8.44 10.02 -6.21
CA VAL A 152 9.62 10.84 -5.86
C VAL A 152 9.84 10.84 -4.35
N CYS A 153 8.77 11.03 -3.56
CA CYS A 153 8.86 10.96 -2.10
C CYS A 153 9.30 9.58 -1.62
N ALA A 154 8.78 8.50 -2.19
CA ALA A 154 9.14 7.13 -1.80
C ALA A 154 10.63 6.85 -2.06
N PHE A 155 11.16 7.23 -3.23
CA PHE A 155 12.59 7.07 -3.52
C PHE A 155 13.47 7.96 -2.63
N GLY A 156 13.09 9.23 -2.43
CA GLY A 156 13.84 10.15 -1.57
C GLY A 156 13.88 9.67 -0.12
N LEU A 157 12.74 9.21 0.42
CA LEU A 157 12.66 8.68 1.78
C LEU A 157 13.44 7.37 1.95
N ALA A 158 13.34 6.45 0.99
CA ALA A 158 14.10 5.20 1.02
C ALA A 158 15.61 5.48 1.01
N TRP A 159 16.08 6.37 0.15
CA TRP A 159 17.49 6.75 0.08
C TRP A 159 17.98 7.41 1.37
N MET A 160 17.22 8.38 1.89
CA MET A 160 17.57 9.08 3.13
C MET A 160 17.60 8.11 4.32
N SER A 161 16.60 7.24 4.43
CA SER A 161 16.55 6.20 5.46
C SER A 161 17.74 5.25 5.36
N GLU A 162 18.05 4.75 4.16
CA GLU A 162 19.20 3.87 3.93
C GLU A 162 20.52 4.56 4.28
N THR A 163 20.70 5.82 3.88
CA THR A 163 21.91 6.60 4.19
C THR A 163 22.06 6.82 5.69
N PHE A 164 20.99 7.24 6.37
CA PHE A 164 21.01 7.48 7.81
C PHE A 164 21.29 6.20 8.59
N VAL A 165 20.59 5.11 8.25
CA VAL A 165 20.73 3.80 8.90
C VAL A 165 22.13 3.26 8.68
N ASN A 166 22.65 3.26 7.45
CA ASN A 166 24.00 2.76 7.17
C ASN A 166 25.07 3.61 7.85
N GLY A 167 24.89 4.93 7.94
CA GLY A 167 25.82 5.82 8.65
C GLY A 167 25.87 5.60 10.17
N HIS A 168 24.78 5.16 10.79
CA HIS A 168 24.66 4.98 12.24
C HIS A 168 24.46 3.53 12.67
N ILE A 169 24.65 2.56 11.76
CA ILE A 169 24.24 1.17 11.99
C ILE A 169 24.93 0.56 13.22
N ALA A 170 26.17 0.94 13.50
CA ALA A 170 26.91 0.47 14.68
C ALA A 170 26.24 0.92 15.99
N LEU A 171 25.83 2.19 16.09
CA LEU A 171 25.16 2.74 17.27
C LEU A 171 23.74 2.18 17.42
N ILE A 172 22.99 2.11 16.33
CA ILE A 172 21.63 1.54 16.33
C ILE A 172 21.69 0.07 16.78
N LYS A 173 22.68 -0.69 16.30
CA LYS A 173 22.87 -2.09 16.72
C LYS A 173 23.27 -2.21 18.19
N ALA A 174 24.13 -1.33 18.70
CA ALA A 174 24.56 -1.38 20.09
C ALA A 174 23.41 -1.11 21.08
N GLU A 175 22.56 -0.12 20.79
CA GLU A 175 21.56 0.38 21.75
C GLU A 175 20.17 -0.25 21.56
N VAL A 176 19.77 -0.55 20.33
CA VAL A 176 18.36 -0.86 20.00
C VAL A 176 18.16 -2.33 19.59
N GLN A 177 19.20 -2.99 19.05
CA GLN A 177 19.07 -4.36 18.54
C GLN A 177 18.64 -5.35 19.62
N THR A 178 19.31 -5.35 20.77
CA THR A 178 19.02 -6.30 21.86
C THR A 178 17.58 -6.16 22.34
N LEU A 179 17.11 -4.92 22.53
CA LEU A 179 15.74 -4.65 22.97
C LEU A 179 14.71 -5.15 21.95
N LEU A 180 14.91 -4.88 20.66
CA LEU A 180 13.97 -5.30 19.62
C LEU A 180 14.03 -6.80 19.34
N GLN A 181 15.18 -7.45 19.50
CA GLN A 181 15.29 -8.91 19.38
C GLN A 181 14.61 -9.62 20.55
N GLN A 182 14.67 -9.07 21.76
CA GLN A 182 13.95 -9.60 22.93
C GLN A 182 12.45 -9.29 22.89
N HIS A 183 12.06 -8.14 22.35
CA HIS A 183 10.69 -7.64 22.34
C HIS A 183 10.27 -7.24 20.92
N THR A 184 10.15 -8.23 20.05
CA THR A 184 9.83 -8.01 18.63
C THR A 184 8.50 -7.30 18.38
N TRP A 185 7.56 -7.33 19.35
CA TRP A 185 6.27 -6.63 19.27
C TRP A 185 6.42 -5.09 19.31
N LEU A 186 7.53 -4.56 19.82
CA LEU A 186 7.79 -3.12 19.86
C LEU A 186 7.86 -2.50 18.45
N ILE A 187 8.19 -3.29 17.43
CA ILE A 187 8.22 -2.80 16.05
C ILE A 187 6.83 -2.38 15.56
N ALA A 188 5.75 -3.02 16.03
CA ALA A 188 4.39 -2.62 15.71
C ALA A 188 4.05 -1.26 16.31
N ILE A 189 4.49 -1.00 17.55
CA ILE A 189 4.28 0.28 18.22
C ILE A 189 5.06 1.39 17.52
N MET A 190 6.31 1.15 17.16
CA MET A 190 7.09 2.10 16.38
C MET A 190 6.45 2.38 15.01
N MET A 191 5.97 1.34 14.32
CA MET A 191 5.24 1.50 13.05
C MET A 191 3.98 2.36 13.20
N PHE A 192 3.22 2.17 14.28
CA PHE A 192 2.05 2.98 14.57
C PHE A 192 2.40 4.46 14.77
N PHE A 193 3.35 4.77 15.66
CA PHE A 193 3.70 6.17 15.94
C PHE A 193 4.38 6.87 14.76
N VAL A 194 5.28 6.18 14.06
CA VAL A 194 5.90 6.75 12.85
C VAL A 194 4.85 6.95 11.75
N SER A 195 3.89 6.04 11.60
CA SER A 195 2.76 6.22 10.67
C SER A 195 1.96 7.47 11.01
N ALA A 196 1.56 7.64 12.27
CA ALA A 196 0.79 8.79 12.71
C ALA A 196 1.54 10.11 12.49
N MET A 197 2.85 10.14 12.73
CA MET A 197 3.69 11.34 12.54
C MET A 197 3.93 11.66 11.06
N VAL A 198 4.16 10.64 10.23
CA VAL A 198 4.50 10.81 8.80
C VAL A 198 3.24 10.89 7.94
N SER A 199 2.08 10.46 8.45
CA SER A 199 0.80 10.39 7.74
C SER A 199 0.91 9.67 6.40
N SER A 200 1.82 8.69 6.28
CA SER A 200 2.03 7.91 5.07
C SER A 200 2.48 6.49 5.40
N GLN A 201 1.60 5.55 5.04
CA GLN A 201 1.79 4.12 5.24
C GLN A 201 2.99 3.60 4.43
N ALA A 202 3.13 4.09 3.19
CA ALA A 202 4.20 3.73 2.28
C ALA A 202 5.56 4.27 2.77
N ALA A 203 5.60 5.53 3.21
CA ALA A 203 6.81 6.13 3.78
C ALA A 203 7.26 5.37 5.03
N THR A 204 6.34 5.10 5.95
CA THR A 204 6.61 4.36 7.20
C THR A 204 7.17 2.97 6.91
N THR A 205 6.57 2.28 5.93
CA THR A 205 7.05 0.98 5.45
C THR A 205 8.49 1.05 4.93
N LEU A 206 8.81 2.08 4.13
CA LEU A 206 10.13 2.26 3.54
C LEU A 206 11.20 2.73 4.53
N ILE A 207 10.80 3.31 5.66
CA ILE A 207 11.72 3.70 6.73
C ILE A 207 11.99 2.51 7.66
N LEU A 208 10.93 1.87 8.17
CA LEU A 208 11.06 0.94 9.29
C LEU A 208 11.34 -0.50 8.90
N LEU A 209 10.89 -0.97 7.73
CA LEU A 209 11.18 -2.34 7.32
C LEU A 209 12.67 -2.55 7.00
N PRO A 210 13.36 -1.68 6.23
CA PRO A 210 14.80 -1.84 6.00
C PRO A 210 15.59 -1.75 7.31
N LEU A 211 15.21 -0.85 8.21
CA LEU A 211 15.80 -0.75 9.55
C LEU A 211 15.64 -2.05 10.34
N GLY A 212 14.43 -2.61 10.40
CA GLY A 212 14.16 -3.87 11.09
C GLY A 212 14.95 -5.04 10.52
N LEU A 213 15.09 -5.10 9.20
CA LEU A 213 15.93 -6.09 8.53
C LEU A 213 17.42 -5.90 8.85
N ALA A 214 17.91 -4.65 8.87
CA ALA A 214 19.30 -4.34 9.22
C ALA A 214 19.64 -4.70 10.68
N LEU A 215 18.65 -4.69 11.56
CA LEU A 215 18.74 -5.12 12.96
C LEU A 215 18.55 -6.63 13.16
N GLY A 216 18.35 -7.38 12.07
CA GLY A 216 18.20 -8.83 12.11
C GLY A 216 16.86 -9.28 12.73
N LEU A 217 15.83 -8.44 12.69
CA LEU A 217 14.50 -8.86 13.11
C LEU A 217 13.96 -9.93 12.16
N PRO A 218 13.26 -10.96 12.69
CA PRO A 218 12.75 -12.02 11.86
C PRO A 218 11.61 -11.53 10.97
N ALA A 219 11.55 -12.05 9.74
CA ALA A 219 10.57 -11.63 8.73
C ALA A 219 9.12 -11.73 9.21
N TYR A 220 8.77 -12.76 9.99
CA TYR A 220 7.41 -12.91 10.53
C TYR A 220 7.02 -11.76 11.46
N ALA A 221 7.96 -11.23 12.26
CA ALA A 221 7.69 -10.13 13.17
C ALA A 221 7.46 -8.83 12.39
N LEU A 222 8.24 -8.60 11.34
CA LEU A 222 8.08 -7.45 10.46
C LEU A 222 6.75 -7.51 9.69
N ILE A 223 6.39 -8.67 9.15
CA ILE A 223 5.14 -8.87 8.40
C ILE A 223 3.92 -8.77 9.32
N GLY A 224 3.97 -9.43 10.48
CA GLY A 224 2.90 -9.42 11.47
C GLY A 224 2.64 -8.04 12.06
N SER A 225 3.68 -7.22 12.19
CA SER A 225 3.58 -5.85 12.70
C SER A 225 3.20 -4.82 11.64
N TRP A 226 3.38 -5.16 10.37
CA TRP A 226 3.18 -4.24 9.26
C TRP A 226 1.80 -3.58 9.21
N PRO A 227 0.68 -4.24 9.54
CA PRO A 227 -0.63 -3.59 9.60
C PRO A 227 -0.68 -2.35 10.52
N ALA A 228 0.25 -2.20 11.46
CA ALA A 228 0.37 -1.01 12.31
C ALA A 228 0.73 0.27 11.54
N VAL A 229 1.18 0.18 10.28
CA VAL A 229 1.36 1.37 9.41
C VAL A 229 0.03 2.03 8.99
N ASN A 230 -1.12 1.53 9.48
CA ASN A 230 -2.43 2.16 9.30
C ASN A 230 -2.81 3.07 10.50
N GLY A 231 -1.88 3.32 11.42
CA GLY A 231 -2.04 4.26 12.53
C GLY A 231 -2.09 5.71 12.10
#